data_AF-A0A553ZXK2-F1
#
_entry.id   AF-A0A553ZXK2-F1
#
_cell.length_a   1.000
_cell.length_b   1.000
_cell.length_c   1.000
_cell.angle_alpha   90.00
_cell.angle_beta   90.00
_cell.angle_gamma   90.00
#
_symmetry.space_group_name_H-M   'P 1'
#
loop_
_entity.id
_entity.type
_entity.pdbx_description
1 polymer ?
#
loop_
_entity_poly.entity_id
_entity_poly.type
_entity_poly.pdbx_seq_one_letter_code
_entity_poly.pdbx_strand_id
1 'polypeptide(L)'
;MTRDVKSYVHSIVKQTDCTKEDYDDLFEELFGHVTMIRDEYVDEGYSLEEATDKAMKRFGQEAIIGNELQQSMFPYRRELLYVLAIAGFLLTLGMYMYLLFTMNVALPFELGIGVISNCLILFFAMNTTFRINRRRWLNTALIFHLAVLAYSSYWPINLFYEGHLFFPILMIGVGFLNIGIIFLTALTGPEVGRSAFIHLINIPIGLILSTKALILGFGGMVFGASFLYVIGMGTPVYIWGLIYVIQYKALKRGRMPVVTIALICSVLVVIYSVLSFFFIELTIEGRVAHFLENLIHANN
;
A
#
# COMPACT_ATOMS: atom_id res chain seq x y z
N MET A 1 41.55 -3.33 5.00
CA MET A 1 41.01 -2.22 4.18
C MET A 1 40.64 -1.11 5.13
N THR A 2 41.34 0.02 5.05
CA THR A 2 40.97 1.25 5.72
C THR A 2 39.62 1.72 5.18
N ARG A 3 38.62 1.87 6.04
CA ARG A 3 37.34 2.46 5.64
C ARG A 3 37.58 3.95 5.39
N ASP A 4 37.06 4.45 4.28
CA ASP A 4 37.02 5.88 4.00
C ASP A 4 35.71 6.49 4.53
N VAL A 5 35.71 7.81 4.75
CA VAL A 5 34.52 8.54 5.24
C VAL A 5 33.32 8.33 4.30
N LYS A 6 33.54 8.24 2.99
CA LYS A 6 32.47 8.04 2.00
C LYS A 6 31.75 6.71 2.19
N SER A 7 32.47 5.60 2.35
CA SER A 7 31.89 4.27 2.55
C SER A 7 31.18 4.15 3.89
N TYR A 8 31.69 4.82 4.93
CA TYR A 8 31.04 4.95 6.23
C TYR A 8 29.69 5.66 6.10
N VAL A 9 29.66 6.87 5.51
CA VAL A 9 28.41 7.65 5.34
C VAL A 9 27.43 6.93 4.42
N HIS A 10 27.88 6.31 3.33
CA HIS A 10 27.00 5.49 2.50
C HIS A 10 26.35 4.34 3.27
N SER A 11 27.05 3.73 4.22
CA SER A 11 26.48 2.67 5.06
C SER A 11 25.39 3.19 6.01
N ILE A 12 25.48 4.46 6.45
CA ILE A 12 24.45 5.12 7.25
C ILE A 12 23.22 5.42 6.38
N VAL A 13 23.40 6.18 5.31
CA VAL A 13 22.29 6.65 4.46
C VAL A 13 21.50 5.49 3.84
N LYS A 14 22.17 4.38 3.48
CA LYS A 14 21.53 3.17 2.94
C LYS A 14 20.54 2.49 3.90
N GLN A 15 20.55 2.83 5.18
CA GLN A 15 19.60 2.29 6.15
C GLN A 15 18.29 3.09 6.21
N THR A 16 18.24 4.23 5.51
CA THR A 16 17.05 5.09 5.44
C THR A 16 16.22 4.80 4.17
N ASP A 17 14.91 4.96 4.29
CA ASP A 17 13.91 4.74 3.22
C ASP A 17 13.70 6.00 2.35
N CYS A 18 14.79 6.69 2.05
CA CYS A 18 14.80 7.99 1.37
C CYS A 18 14.69 7.87 -0.17
N THR A 19 14.27 8.94 -0.83
CA THR A 19 14.35 9.02 -2.30
C THR A 19 15.79 9.23 -2.73
N LYS A 20 16.08 9.17 -4.04
CA LYS A 20 17.45 9.44 -4.52
C LYS A 20 17.89 10.87 -4.18
N GLU A 21 16.98 11.83 -4.31
CA GLU A 21 17.25 13.25 -3.98
C GLU A 21 17.55 13.39 -2.49
N ASP A 22 16.65 12.88 -1.63
CA ASP A 22 16.86 12.87 -0.17
C ASP A 22 18.15 12.11 0.24
N TYR A 23 18.50 11.04 -0.49
CA TYR A 23 19.72 10.27 -0.26
C TYR A 23 20.96 11.10 -0.53
N ASP A 24 20.98 11.82 -1.67
CA ASP A 24 22.12 12.62 -2.09
C ASP A 24 22.31 13.81 -1.12
N ASP A 25 21.21 14.47 -0.71
CA ASP A 25 21.21 15.56 0.27
C ASP A 25 21.70 15.07 1.65
N LEU A 26 21.12 13.97 2.16
CA LEU A 26 21.51 13.40 3.46
C LEU A 26 22.97 12.89 3.44
N PHE A 27 23.42 12.36 2.30
CA PHE A 27 24.81 11.97 2.12
C PHE A 27 25.74 13.18 2.19
N GLU A 28 25.41 14.27 1.51
CA GLU A 28 26.23 15.48 1.51
C GLU A 28 26.35 16.09 2.91
N GLU A 29 25.23 16.19 3.63
CA GLU A 29 25.20 16.72 5.01
C GLU A 29 26.04 15.87 5.97
N LEU A 30 25.80 14.56 6.01
CA LEU A 30 26.54 13.65 6.89
C LEU A 30 28.03 13.56 6.51
N PHE A 31 28.34 13.59 5.22
CA PHE A 31 29.72 13.61 4.73
C PHE A 31 30.44 14.88 5.18
N GLY A 32 29.78 16.05 5.10
CA GLY A 32 30.30 17.31 5.61
C GLY A 32 30.63 17.25 7.10
N HIS A 33 29.70 16.77 7.93
CA HIS A 33 29.91 16.66 9.37
C HIS A 33 31.05 15.72 9.77
N VAL A 34 31.10 14.51 9.20
CA VAL A 34 32.18 13.55 9.52
C VAL A 34 33.54 14.05 9.03
N THR A 35 33.56 14.73 7.88
CA THR A 35 34.79 15.35 7.34
C THR A 35 35.28 16.48 8.23
N MET A 36 34.38 17.32 8.75
CA MET A 36 34.72 18.38 9.71
C MET A 36 35.36 17.82 10.98
N ILE A 37 34.79 16.77 11.56
CA ILE A 37 35.34 16.11 12.75
C ILE A 37 36.72 15.49 12.46
N ARG A 38 36.91 14.92 11.27
CA ARG A 38 38.22 14.40 10.84
C ARG A 38 39.24 15.53 10.78
N ASP A 39 38.88 16.65 10.18
CA ASP A 39 39.78 17.78 10.01
C ASP A 39 40.16 18.42 11.36
N GLU A 40 39.24 18.47 12.33
CA GLU A 40 39.56 18.81 13.73
C GLU A 40 40.68 17.92 14.31
N TYR A 41 40.62 16.60 14.10
CA TYR A 41 41.67 15.69 14.57
C TYR A 41 42.99 15.84 13.78
N VAL A 42 42.93 16.20 12.50
CA VAL A 42 44.15 16.51 11.74
C VAL A 42 44.82 17.76 12.32
N ASP A 43 44.04 18.79 12.66
CA ASP A 43 44.53 20.02 13.28
C ASP A 43 45.08 19.79 14.70
N GLU A 44 44.57 18.80 15.42
CA GLU A 44 45.13 18.31 16.70
C GLU A 44 46.45 17.53 16.55
N GLY A 45 46.91 17.28 15.32
CA GLY A 45 48.19 16.65 15.02
C GLY A 45 48.12 15.13 14.79
N TYR A 46 46.93 14.54 14.65
CA TYR A 46 46.80 13.13 14.28
C TYR A 46 47.07 12.91 12.79
N SER A 47 47.53 11.71 12.44
CA SER A 47 47.62 11.32 11.03
C SER A 47 46.23 11.27 10.39
N LEU A 48 46.12 11.45 9.07
CA LEU A 48 44.84 11.41 8.35
C LEU A 48 44.05 10.11 8.60
N GLU A 49 44.75 8.98 8.72
CA GLU A 49 44.15 7.67 8.98
C GLU A 49 43.60 7.57 10.41
N GLU A 50 44.37 7.99 11.42
CA GLU A 50 43.93 8.03 12.82
C GLU A 50 42.79 9.03 13.03
N ALA A 51 42.89 10.20 12.41
CA ALA A 51 41.86 11.23 12.44
C ALA A 51 40.54 10.72 11.84
N THR A 52 40.63 9.93 10.76
CA THR A 52 39.45 9.32 10.11
C THR A 52 38.77 8.28 11.01
N ASP A 53 39.55 7.37 11.62
CA ASP A 53 39.00 6.36 12.54
C ASP A 53 38.38 7.01 13.79
N LYS A 54 39.05 8.04 14.35
CA LYS A 54 38.52 8.83 15.46
C LYS A 54 37.25 9.57 15.11
N ALA A 55 37.19 10.18 13.93
CA ALA A 55 35.99 10.87 13.46
C ALA A 55 34.80 9.92 13.34
N MET A 56 34.98 8.74 12.74
CA MET A 56 33.91 7.74 12.64
C MET A 56 33.47 7.23 14.03
N LYS A 57 34.41 6.96 14.93
CA LYS A 57 34.11 6.53 16.31
C LYS A 57 33.36 7.61 17.09
N ARG A 58 33.76 8.87 16.94
CA ARG A 58 33.10 10.03 17.59
C ARG A 58 31.70 10.28 17.01
N PHE A 59 31.52 10.07 15.71
CA PHE A 59 30.22 10.21 15.06
C PHE A 59 29.26 9.10 15.49
N GLY A 60 29.75 7.85 15.57
CA GLY A 60 29.03 6.72 16.17
C GLY A 60 28.98 5.47 15.26
N GLN A 61 28.16 4.49 15.62
CA GLN A 61 28.02 3.26 14.84
C GLN A 61 27.02 3.43 13.70
N GLU A 62 27.34 2.94 12.50
CA GLU A 62 26.53 3.20 11.31
C GLU A 62 25.11 2.65 11.47
N ALA A 63 24.98 1.48 12.09
CA ALA A 63 23.69 0.80 12.32
C ALA A 63 22.76 1.59 13.25
N ILE A 64 23.32 2.24 14.27
CA ILE A 64 22.55 3.00 15.26
C ILE A 64 22.10 4.31 14.63
N ILE A 65 23.04 5.07 14.05
CA ILE A 65 22.74 6.37 13.43
C ILE A 65 21.76 6.20 12.27
N GLY A 66 21.96 5.20 11.42
CA GLY A 66 21.07 4.92 10.30
C GLY A 66 19.64 4.60 10.76
N ASN A 67 19.49 3.84 11.84
CA ASN A 67 18.18 3.53 12.41
C ASN A 67 17.52 4.75 13.08
N GLU A 68 18.28 5.55 13.82
CA GLU A 68 17.78 6.79 14.43
C GLU A 68 17.33 7.81 13.37
N LEU A 69 18.11 7.97 12.29
CA LEU A 69 17.73 8.76 11.12
C LEU A 69 16.43 8.25 10.50
N GLN A 70 16.32 6.93 10.29
CA GLN A 70 15.11 6.32 9.75
C GLN A 70 13.89 6.57 10.64
N GLN A 71 14.02 6.45 11.96
CA GLN A 71 12.93 6.70 12.90
C GLN A 71 12.55 8.17 12.98
N SER A 72 13.53 9.07 12.88
CA SER A 72 13.30 10.52 12.82
C SER A 72 12.53 10.91 11.55
N MET A 73 12.92 10.36 10.40
CA MET A 73 12.30 10.68 9.11
C MET A 73 10.97 9.95 8.87
N PHE A 74 10.85 8.69 9.31
CA PHE A 74 9.70 7.82 9.06
C PHE A 74 9.37 6.97 10.31
N PRO A 75 8.75 7.57 11.35
CA PRO A 75 8.51 6.90 12.62
C PRO A 75 7.74 5.58 12.46
N TYR A 76 8.26 4.52 13.06
CA TYR A 76 7.66 3.17 13.15
C TYR A 76 7.30 2.50 11.82
N ARG A 77 7.69 3.05 10.65
CA ARG A 77 7.25 2.50 9.36
C ARG A 77 7.63 1.02 9.21
N ARG A 78 8.84 0.66 9.60
CA ARG A 78 9.37 -0.70 9.43
C ARG A 78 8.68 -1.69 10.36
N GLU A 79 8.46 -1.27 11.60
CA GLU A 79 7.75 -2.00 12.64
C GLU A 79 6.29 -2.26 12.20
N LEU A 80 5.61 -1.25 11.66
CA LEU A 80 4.25 -1.38 11.15
C LEU A 80 4.17 -2.36 9.97
N LEU A 81 5.17 -2.36 9.07
CA LEU A 81 5.24 -3.34 7.98
C LEU A 81 5.46 -4.77 8.50
N TYR A 82 6.28 -4.96 9.54
CA TYR A 82 6.44 -6.26 10.19
C TYR A 82 5.14 -6.74 10.84
N VAL A 83 4.48 -5.87 11.60
CA VAL A 83 3.18 -6.17 12.20
C VAL A 83 2.16 -6.53 11.13
N LEU A 84 2.11 -5.77 10.03
CA LEU A 84 1.19 -6.04 8.92
C LEU A 84 1.45 -7.42 8.30
N ALA A 85 2.71 -7.74 7.97
CA ALA A 85 3.05 -9.01 7.34
C ALA A 85 2.80 -10.21 8.26
N ILE A 86 3.15 -10.11 9.54
CA ILE A 86 2.96 -11.19 10.51
C ILE A 86 1.47 -11.39 10.80
N ALA A 87 0.74 -10.31 11.08
CA ALA A 87 -0.70 -10.39 11.36
C ALA A 87 -1.48 -10.90 10.13
N GLY A 88 -1.15 -10.41 8.94
CA GLY A 88 -1.76 -10.87 7.68
C GLY A 88 -1.44 -12.34 7.37
N PHE A 89 -0.22 -12.79 7.66
CA PHE A 89 0.16 -14.19 7.50
C PHE A 89 -0.59 -15.10 8.47
N LEU A 90 -0.64 -14.74 9.76
CA LEU A 90 -1.38 -15.48 10.78
C LEU A 90 -2.87 -15.52 10.48
N LEU A 91 -3.45 -14.41 10.00
CA LEU A 91 -4.84 -14.36 9.55
C LEU A 91 -5.08 -15.34 8.39
N THR A 92 -4.22 -15.30 7.36
CA THR A 92 -4.34 -16.17 6.17
C THR A 92 -4.28 -17.64 6.56
N LEU A 93 -3.25 -18.02 7.34
CA LEU A 93 -3.05 -19.39 7.76
C LEU A 93 -4.16 -19.86 8.72
N GLY A 94 -4.50 -19.04 9.71
CA GLY A 94 -5.54 -19.35 10.70
C GLY A 94 -6.91 -19.52 10.06
N MET A 95 -7.26 -18.66 9.10
CA MET A 95 -8.51 -18.78 8.35
C MET A 95 -8.52 -20.05 7.50
N TYR A 96 -7.44 -20.34 6.77
CA TYR A 96 -7.34 -21.58 5.99
C TYR A 96 -7.50 -22.83 6.86
N MET A 97 -6.79 -22.91 8.00
CA MET A 97 -6.87 -24.04 8.91
C MET A 97 -8.27 -24.18 9.51
N TYR A 98 -8.92 -23.08 9.87
CA TYR A 98 -10.29 -23.09 10.37
C TYR A 98 -11.28 -23.65 9.34
N LEU A 99 -11.22 -23.15 8.10
CA LEU A 99 -12.10 -23.60 7.01
C LEU A 99 -11.84 -25.08 6.66
N LEU A 100 -10.57 -25.51 6.66
CA LEU A 100 -10.21 -26.89 6.36
C LEU A 100 -10.73 -27.86 7.42
N PHE A 101 -10.54 -27.57 8.71
CA PHE A 101 -10.89 -28.53 9.78
C PHE A 101 -12.34 -28.44 10.24
N THR A 102 -12.93 -27.24 10.22
CA THR A 102 -14.29 -27.03 10.74
C THR A 102 -15.33 -27.17 9.63
N MET A 103 -15.03 -26.63 8.44
CA MET A 103 -15.97 -26.62 7.31
C MET A 103 -15.64 -27.66 6.24
N ASN A 104 -14.51 -28.36 6.34
CA ASN A 104 -14.01 -29.30 5.33
C ASN A 104 -13.85 -28.64 3.94
N VAL A 105 -13.55 -27.35 3.91
CA VAL A 105 -13.33 -26.58 2.67
C VAL A 105 -11.84 -26.32 2.51
N ALA A 106 -11.24 -26.90 1.46
CA ALA A 106 -9.86 -26.66 1.10
C ALA A 106 -9.75 -25.50 0.09
N LEU A 107 -9.02 -24.46 0.48
CA LEU A 107 -8.81 -23.23 -0.31
C LEU A 107 -7.32 -23.00 -0.61
N PRO A 108 -6.67 -23.89 -1.38
CA PRO A 108 -5.23 -23.83 -1.59
C PRO A 108 -4.81 -22.59 -2.40
N PHE A 109 -5.68 -22.08 -3.27
CA PHE A 109 -5.40 -20.89 -4.07
C PHE A 109 -5.36 -19.62 -3.22
N GLU A 110 -6.36 -19.43 -2.35
CA GLU A 110 -6.47 -18.33 -1.40
C GLU A 110 -5.32 -18.32 -0.41
N LEU A 111 -4.93 -19.50 0.09
CA LEU A 111 -3.73 -19.66 0.92
C LEU A 111 -2.47 -19.23 0.13
N GLY A 112 -2.30 -19.74 -1.09
CA GLY A 112 -1.14 -19.44 -1.92
C GLY A 112 -0.97 -17.95 -2.20
N ILE A 113 -2.02 -17.29 -2.69
CA ILE A 113 -1.98 -15.85 -3.00
C ILE A 113 -1.84 -14.99 -1.74
N GLY A 114 -2.49 -15.41 -0.64
CA GLY A 114 -2.34 -14.78 0.68
C GLY A 114 -0.90 -14.83 1.17
N VAL A 115 -0.25 -16.00 1.15
CA VAL A 115 1.15 -16.16 1.55
C VAL A 115 2.08 -15.32 0.67
N ILE A 116 1.90 -15.36 -0.66
CA ILE A 116 2.71 -14.54 -1.60
C ILE A 116 2.60 -13.05 -1.25
N SER A 117 1.38 -12.56 -1.02
CA SER A 117 1.18 -11.14 -0.69
C SER A 117 1.85 -10.73 0.63
N ASN A 118 1.78 -11.57 1.68
CA ASN A 118 2.46 -11.32 2.95
C ASN A 118 3.99 -11.38 2.84
N CYS A 119 4.51 -12.34 2.07
CA CYS A 119 5.94 -12.45 1.78
C CYS A 119 6.47 -11.22 1.03
N LEU A 120 5.70 -10.63 0.11
CA LEU A 120 6.08 -9.39 -0.57
C LEU A 120 6.20 -8.22 0.42
N ILE A 121 5.24 -8.06 1.35
CA ILE A 121 5.33 -7.02 2.40
C ILE A 121 6.55 -7.26 3.28
N LEU A 122 6.76 -8.50 3.73
CA LEU A 122 7.90 -8.86 4.57
C LEU A 122 9.23 -8.64 3.85
N PHE A 123 9.31 -8.96 2.56
CA PHE A 123 10.48 -8.69 1.72
C PHE A 123 10.83 -7.20 1.74
N PHE A 124 9.85 -6.31 1.51
CA PHE A 124 10.12 -4.86 1.58
C PHE A 124 10.41 -4.38 3.01
N ALA A 125 9.81 -4.98 4.04
CA ALA A 125 10.10 -4.66 5.44
C ALA A 125 11.55 -5.00 5.82
N MET A 126 12.10 -6.10 5.30
CA MET A 126 13.48 -6.54 5.57
C MET A 126 14.51 -5.91 4.63
N ASN A 127 14.15 -5.64 3.38
CA ASN A 127 15.06 -5.16 2.36
C ASN A 127 15.01 -3.63 2.23
N THR A 128 15.84 -2.94 3.02
CA THR A 128 16.05 -1.49 2.93
C THR A 128 16.94 -1.11 1.75
N THR A 129 17.79 -2.03 1.28
CA THR A 129 18.80 -1.77 0.25
C THR A 129 18.28 -1.79 -1.20
N PHE A 130 16.98 -2.02 -1.40
CA PHE A 130 16.40 -2.10 -2.74
C PHE A 130 16.40 -0.73 -3.44
N ARG A 131 17.42 -0.47 -4.25
CA ARG A 131 17.69 0.88 -4.81
C ARG A 131 16.70 1.35 -5.89
N ILE A 132 15.98 0.45 -6.55
CA ILE A 132 15.13 0.83 -7.69
C ILE A 132 13.74 1.18 -7.19
N ASN A 133 13.46 2.47 -6.99
CA ASN A 133 12.11 3.00 -6.71
C ASN A 133 11.36 2.24 -5.60
N ARG A 134 12.04 1.88 -4.49
CA ARG A 134 11.47 1.09 -3.39
C ARG A 134 10.11 1.57 -2.94
N ARG A 135 9.94 2.89 -2.80
CA ARG A 135 8.66 3.52 -2.43
C ARG A 135 7.50 3.11 -3.36
N ARG A 136 7.74 3.09 -4.67
CA ARG A 136 6.71 2.69 -5.66
C ARG A 136 6.39 1.21 -5.52
N TRP A 137 7.41 0.37 -5.42
CA TRP A 137 7.23 -1.08 -5.30
C TRP A 137 6.58 -1.51 -3.99
N LEU A 138 6.96 -0.87 -2.87
CA LEU A 138 6.29 -1.04 -1.58
C LEU A 138 4.82 -0.68 -1.68
N ASN A 139 4.48 0.46 -2.28
CA ASN A 139 3.08 0.86 -2.48
C ASN A 139 2.32 -0.12 -3.38
N THR A 140 2.95 -0.59 -4.45
CA THR A 140 2.37 -1.65 -5.30
C THR A 140 2.11 -2.92 -4.50
N ALA A 141 3.05 -3.34 -3.64
CA ALA A 141 2.89 -4.51 -2.79
C ALA A 141 1.78 -4.33 -1.75
N LEU A 142 1.66 -3.15 -1.13
CA LEU A 142 0.58 -2.83 -0.18
C LEU A 142 -0.80 -2.83 -0.86
N ILE A 143 -0.91 -2.25 -2.06
CA ILE A 143 -2.14 -2.26 -2.86
C ILE A 143 -2.50 -3.70 -3.27
N PHE A 144 -1.51 -4.48 -3.71
CA PHE A 144 -1.71 -5.90 -4.04
C PHE A 144 -2.19 -6.68 -2.81
N HIS A 145 -1.55 -6.50 -1.65
CA HIS A 145 -1.96 -7.12 -0.40
C HIS A 145 -3.39 -6.71 0.01
N LEU A 146 -3.76 -5.45 -0.18
CA LEU A 146 -5.13 -4.98 0.10
C LEU A 146 -6.15 -5.59 -0.85
N ALA A 147 -5.81 -5.74 -2.15
CA ALA A 147 -6.66 -6.42 -3.12
C ALA A 147 -6.85 -7.90 -2.78
N VAL A 148 -5.79 -8.58 -2.32
CA VAL A 148 -5.87 -9.97 -1.84
C VAL A 148 -6.75 -10.07 -0.60
N LEU A 149 -6.61 -9.17 0.38
CA LEU A 149 -7.49 -9.13 1.55
C LEU A 149 -8.97 -8.91 1.16
N ALA A 150 -9.23 -7.99 0.23
CA ALA A 150 -10.57 -7.73 -0.27
C ALA A 150 -11.16 -8.91 -1.04
N TYR A 151 -10.35 -9.62 -1.81
CA TYR A 151 -10.77 -10.86 -2.48
C TYR A 151 -11.10 -11.96 -1.45
N SER A 152 -10.25 -12.15 -0.45
CA SER A 152 -10.43 -13.16 0.61
C SER A 152 -11.52 -12.80 1.63
N SER A 153 -12.17 -11.63 1.53
CA SER A 153 -13.12 -11.17 2.55
C SER A 153 -14.44 -11.93 2.58
N TYR A 154 -14.75 -12.68 1.52
CA TYR A 154 -15.97 -13.47 1.41
C TYR A 154 -16.15 -14.45 2.59
N TRP A 155 -15.11 -15.20 2.92
CA TRP A 155 -15.14 -16.20 4.00
C TRP A 155 -15.36 -15.61 5.39
N PRO A 156 -14.57 -14.61 5.86
CA PRO A 156 -14.84 -13.97 7.14
C PRO A 156 -16.23 -13.32 7.19
N ILE A 157 -16.76 -12.75 6.10
CA ILE A 157 -18.14 -12.23 6.09
C ILE A 157 -19.15 -13.35 6.34
N ASN A 158 -19.00 -14.52 5.74
CA ASN A 158 -19.89 -15.66 6.02
C ASN A 158 -19.74 -16.14 7.48
N LEU A 159 -18.51 -16.21 7.98
CA LEU A 159 -18.23 -16.55 9.37
C LEU A 159 -18.84 -15.55 10.37
N PHE A 160 -18.94 -14.27 10.00
CA PHE A 160 -19.64 -13.26 10.80
C PHE A 160 -21.12 -13.60 10.95
N TYR A 161 -21.80 -14.00 9.87
CA TYR A 161 -23.21 -14.40 9.93
C TYR A 161 -23.43 -15.67 10.76
N GLU A 162 -22.40 -16.52 10.87
CA GLU A 162 -22.39 -17.69 11.75
C GLU A 162 -21.97 -17.37 13.20
N GLY A 163 -21.70 -16.10 13.52
CA GLY A 163 -21.35 -15.64 14.88
C GLY A 163 -19.86 -15.67 15.22
N HIS A 164 -18.98 -16.03 14.27
CA HIS A 164 -17.53 -16.06 14.47
C HIS A 164 -16.90 -14.67 14.20
N LEU A 165 -16.95 -13.79 15.19
CA LEU A 165 -16.50 -12.39 15.08
C LEU A 165 -14.97 -12.20 14.95
N PHE A 166 -14.17 -13.19 15.34
CA PHE A 166 -12.71 -13.06 15.41
C PHE A 166 -12.06 -12.75 14.05
N PHE A 167 -12.34 -13.56 13.01
CA PHE A 167 -11.74 -13.38 11.69
C PHE A 167 -12.14 -12.06 11.00
N PRO A 168 -13.43 -11.64 11.00
CA PRO A 168 -13.84 -10.33 10.50
C PRO A 168 -13.10 -9.17 11.18
N ILE A 169 -13.04 -9.16 12.51
CA ILE A 169 -12.41 -8.07 13.27
C ILE A 169 -10.92 -8.00 12.94
N LEU A 170 -10.24 -9.14 12.94
CA LEU A 170 -8.81 -9.20 12.62
C LEU A 170 -8.53 -8.75 11.17
N MET A 171 -9.35 -9.19 10.22
CA MET A 171 -9.25 -8.77 8.82
C MET A 171 -9.46 -7.26 8.65
N ILE A 172 -10.46 -6.69 9.32
CA ILE A 172 -10.71 -5.24 9.31
C ILE A 172 -9.50 -4.51 9.90
N GLY A 173 -8.95 -4.97 11.02
CA GLY A 173 -7.75 -4.40 11.64
C GLY A 173 -6.53 -4.41 10.72
N VAL A 174 -6.26 -5.56 10.08
CA VAL A 174 -5.17 -5.70 9.10
C VAL A 174 -5.40 -4.80 7.88
N GLY A 175 -6.66 -4.71 7.41
CA GLY A 175 -7.05 -3.82 6.32
C GLY A 175 -6.81 -2.35 6.63
N PHE A 176 -7.24 -1.88 7.81
CA PHE A 176 -6.99 -0.51 8.26
C PHE A 176 -5.50 -0.22 8.44
N LEU A 177 -4.74 -1.14 9.01
CA LEU A 177 -3.29 -1.01 9.13
C LEU A 177 -2.63 -0.87 7.75
N ASN A 178 -3.02 -1.69 6.78
CA ASN A 178 -2.52 -1.61 5.41
C ASN A 178 -2.83 -0.24 4.77
N ILE A 179 -4.08 0.20 4.86
CA ILE A 179 -4.51 1.52 4.38
C ILE A 179 -3.72 2.65 5.06
N GLY A 180 -3.55 2.57 6.38
CA GLY A 180 -2.76 3.54 7.15
C GLY A 180 -1.31 3.62 6.68
N ILE A 181 -0.69 2.48 6.38
CA ILE A 181 0.68 2.44 5.84
C ILE A 181 0.72 3.00 4.41
N ILE A 182 -0.28 2.70 3.55
CA ILE A 182 -0.38 3.31 2.20
C ILE A 182 -0.46 4.84 2.30
N PHE A 183 -1.25 5.37 3.24
CA PHE A 183 -1.30 6.81 3.48
C PHE A 183 0.02 7.33 3.99
N LEU A 184 0.62 6.66 4.98
CA LEU A 184 1.93 7.06 5.50
C LEU A 184 2.95 7.13 4.37
N THR A 185 3.02 6.13 3.49
CA THR A 185 3.96 6.10 2.36
C THR A 185 3.62 7.09 1.24
N ALA A 186 2.35 7.43 1.04
CA ALA A 186 1.93 8.46 0.09
C ALA A 186 2.21 9.88 0.60
N LEU A 187 2.04 10.11 1.91
CA LEU A 187 2.11 11.43 2.54
C LEU A 187 3.51 11.82 3.03
N THR A 188 4.38 10.86 3.35
CA THR A 188 5.80 11.15 3.67
C THR A 188 6.65 11.21 2.39
N GLY A 189 7.01 12.43 1.98
CA GLY A 189 7.96 12.73 0.91
C GLY A 189 8.10 14.23 0.70
N PRO A 190 9.17 14.74 0.08
CA PRO A 190 9.54 16.17 0.06
C PRO A 190 8.47 17.10 -0.54
N GLU A 191 7.54 16.57 -1.34
CA GLU A 191 6.40 17.32 -1.90
C GLU A 191 5.25 17.55 -0.88
N VAL A 192 5.46 17.50 0.45
CA VAL A 192 4.37 17.65 1.45
C VAL A 192 3.69 19.02 1.30
N GLY A 193 2.45 19.01 0.85
CA GLY A 193 1.65 20.21 0.59
C GLY A 193 0.41 19.87 -0.24
N ARG A 194 0.24 20.54 -1.39
CA ARG A 194 -0.95 20.37 -2.23
C ARG A 194 -1.09 18.97 -2.85
N SER A 195 0.01 18.22 -3.03
CA SER A 195 -0.03 16.84 -3.54
C SER A 195 -0.63 15.87 -2.53
N ALA A 196 -0.33 16.05 -1.24
CA ALA A 196 -0.85 15.26 -0.14
C ALA A 196 -2.39 15.29 -0.10
N PHE A 197 -3.00 16.46 -0.31
CA PHE A 197 -4.45 16.60 -0.37
C PHE A 197 -5.07 15.84 -1.55
N ILE A 198 -4.43 15.87 -2.74
CA ILE A 198 -4.91 15.10 -3.90
C ILE A 198 -4.83 13.60 -3.61
N HIS A 199 -3.72 13.13 -3.03
CA HIS A 199 -3.57 11.72 -2.64
C HIS A 199 -4.59 11.31 -1.59
N LEU A 200 -4.86 12.18 -0.61
CA LEU A 200 -5.83 11.94 0.47
C LEU A 200 -7.22 11.62 -0.05
N ILE A 201 -7.67 12.32 -1.10
CA ILE A 201 -9.01 12.12 -1.69
C ILE A 201 -9.01 10.98 -2.70
N ASN A 202 -7.99 10.89 -3.56
CA ASN A 202 -8.01 9.92 -4.65
C ASN A 202 -7.74 8.49 -4.20
N ILE A 203 -6.91 8.25 -3.16
CA ILE A 203 -6.66 6.90 -2.67
C ILE A 203 -7.97 6.21 -2.22
N PRO A 204 -8.81 6.81 -1.34
CA PRO A 204 -10.10 6.25 -0.99
C PRO A 204 -11.02 6.01 -2.19
N ILE A 205 -11.09 6.98 -3.11
CA ILE A 205 -11.91 6.85 -4.33
C ILE A 205 -11.45 5.63 -5.15
N GLY A 206 -10.15 5.50 -5.37
CA GLY A 206 -9.55 4.38 -6.10
C GLY A 206 -9.84 3.04 -5.44
N LEU A 207 -9.78 2.97 -4.10
CA LEU A 207 -10.11 1.77 -3.33
C LEU A 207 -11.58 1.38 -3.49
N ILE A 208 -12.51 2.33 -3.33
CA ILE A 208 -13.96 2.08 -3.50
C ILE A 208 -14.25 1.55 -4.90
N LEU A 209 -13.74 2.21 -5.93
CA LEU A 209 -13.98 1.82 -7.33
C LEU A 209 -13.36 0.46 -7.64
N SER A 210 -12.14 0.20 -7.18
CA SER A 210 -11.42 -1.05 -7.46
C SER A 210 -12.07 -2.24 -6.76
N THR A 211 -12.46 -2.10 -5.48
CA THR A 211 -13.15 -3.16 -4.75
C THR A 211 -14.47 -3.52 -5.41
N LYS A 212 -15.28 -2.52 -5.80
CA LYS A 212 -16.53 -2.76 -6.53
C LYS A 212 -16.27 -3.48 -7.87
N ALA A 213 -15.32 -2.99 -8.66
CA ALA A 213 -14.99 -3.57 -9.96
C ALA A 213 -14.51 -5.02 -9.83
N LEU A 214 -13.72 -5.33 -8.80
CA LEU A 214 -13.27 -6.70 -8.51
C LEU A 214 -14.43 -7.61 -8.13
N ILE A 215 -15.26 -7.21 -7.16
CA ILE A 215 -16.39 -8.03 -6.68
C ILE A 215 -17.36 -8.32 -7.83
N LEU A 216 -17.78 -7.29 -8.58
CA LEU A 216 -18.76 -7.47 -9.65
C LEU A 216 -18.17 -8.12 -10.89
N GLY A 217 -16.94 -7.77 -11.26
CA GLY A 217 -16.26 -8.35 -12.41
C GLY A 217 -15.98 -9.84 -12.22
N PHE A 218 -15.32 -10.22 -11.12
CA PHE A 218 -15.04 -11.63 -10.81
C PHE A 218 -16.31 -12.40 -10.48
N GLY A 219 -17.21 -11.84 -9.65
CA GLY A 219 -18.49 -12.46 -9.36
C GLY A 219 -19.26 -12.75 -10.64
N GLY A 220 -19.35 -11.78 -11.55
CA GLY A 220 -19.95 -11.98 -12.86
C GLY A 220 -19.34 -13.15 -13.64
N MET A 221 -18.00 -13.25 -13.72
CA MET A 221 -17.34 -14.37 -14.43
C MET A 221 -17.69 -15.74 -13.84
N VAL A 222 -17.75 -15.86 -12.51
CA VAL A 222 -18.15 -17.11 -11.84
C VAL A 222 -19.55 -17.55 -12.27
N PHE A 223 -20.44 -16.60 -12.55
CA PHE A 223 -21.80 -16.85 -13.05
C PHE A 223 -21.92 -16.79 -14.58
N GLY A 224 -20.81 -16.90 -15.31
CA GLY A 224 -20.80 -16.99 -16.78
C GLY A 224 -20.90 -15.65 -17.52
N ALA A 225 -20.67 -14.51 -16.85
CA ALA A 225 -20.60 -13.23 -17.52
C ALA A 225 -19.43 -13.18 -18.52
N SER A 226 -19.64 -12.48 -19.63
CA SER A 226 -18.62 -12.35 -20.67
C SER A 226 -17.43 -11.51 -20.20
N PHE A 227 -16.27 -11.71 -20.84
CA PHE A 227 -15.09 -10.87 -20.57
C PHE A 227 -15.35 -9.36 -20.78
N LEU A 228 -16.22 -9.00 -21.73
CA LEU A 228 -16.64 -7.61 -21.97
C LEU A 228 -17.38 -7.00 -20.76
N TYR A 229 -18.14 -7.82 -20.01
CA TYR A 229 -18.78 -7.38 -18.78
C TYR A 229 -17.74 -6.98 -17.72
N VAL A 230 -16.67 -7.75 -17.58
CA VAL A 230 -15.56 -7.44 -16.65
C VAL A 230 -14.88 -6.12 -17.02
N ILE A 231 -14.60 -5.92 -18.32
CA ILE A 231 -14.08 -4.64 -18.82
C ILE A 231 -15.05 -3.49 -18.53
N GLY A 232 -16.34 -3.71 -18.74
CA GLY A 232 -17.40 -2.74 -18.43
C GLY A 232 -17.37 -2.33 -16.96
N MET A 233 -17.28 -3.30 -16.05
CA MET A 233 -17.18 -3.03 -14.61
C MET A 233 -15.87 -2.36 -14.19
N GLY A 234 -14.78 -2.61 -14.92
CA GLY A 234 -13.50 -1.92 -14.73
C GLY A 234 -13.44 -0.49 -15.29
N THR A 235 -14.38 -0.11 -16.17
CA THR A 235 -14.35 1.19 -16.88
C THR A 235 -14.28 2.40 -15.94
N PRO A 236 -15.07 2.49 -14.83
CA PRO A 236 -14.93 3.58 -13.86
C PRO A 236 -13.53 3.68 -13.24
N VAL A 237 -12.85 2.55 -13.00
CA VAL A 237 -11.49 2.52 -12.44
C VAL A 237 -10.50 3.10 -13.45
N TYR A 238 -10.60 2.72 -14.73
CA TYR A 238 -9.72 3.24 -15.78
C TYR A 238 -9.92 4.75 -16.00
N ILE A 239 -11.18 5.20 -16.04
CA ILE A 239 -11.52 6.62 -16.17
C ILE A 239 -10.97 7.41 -14.98
N TRP A 240 -11.21 6.93 -13.75
CA TRP A 240 -10.66 7.57 -12.55
C TRP A 240 -9.13 7.62 -12.57
N GLY A 241 -8.46 6.53 -12.95
CA GLY A 241 -6.99 6.48 -13.05
C GLY A 241 -6.44 7.53 -14.02
N LEU A 242 -7.09 7.71 -15.18
CA LEU A 242 -6.74 8.75 -16.15
C LEU A 242 -6.94 10.16 -15.56
N ILE A 243 -8.07 10.41 -14.92
CA ILE A 243 -8.37 11.70 -14.25
C ILE A 243 -7.31 12.00 -13.18
N TYR A 244 -6.93 11.02 -12.38
CA TYR A 244 -5.91 11.17 -11.34
C TYR A 244 -4.53 11.50 -11.93
N VAL A 245 -4.12 10.86 -13.04
CA VAL A 245 -2.89 11.22 -13.75
C VAL A 245 -2.95 12.68 -14.26
N ILE A 246 -4.10 13.13 -14.76
CA ILE A 246 -4.31 14.52 -15.19
C ILE A 246 -4.17 15.48 -14.00
N GLN A 247 -4.80 15.17 -12.85
CA GLN A 247 -4.69 15.98 -11.62
C GLN A 247 -3.23 16.12 -11.18
N TYR A 248 -2.48 15.02 -11.13
CA TYR A 248 -1.08 15.03 -10.72
C TYR A 248 -0.21 15.86 -11.66
N LYS A 249 -0.36 15.68 -12.98
CA LYS A 249 0.38 16.47 -13.98
C LYS A 249 -0.01 17.96 -13.94
N ALA A 250 -1.29 18.28 -13.72
CA ALA A 250 -1.76 19.65 -13.61
C ALA A 250 -1.24 20.33 -12.35
N LEU A 251 -1.17 19.60 -11.23
CA LEU A 251 -0.61 20.09 -9.98
C LEU A 251 0.86 20.47 -10.14
N LYS A 252 1.68 19.61 -10.77
CA LYS A 252 3.10 19.92 -11.05
C LYS A 252 3.30 21.16 -11.93
N ARG A 253 2.29 21.53 -12.71
CA ARG A 253 2.28 22.74 -13.56
C ARG A 253 1.61 23.95 -12.89
N GLY A 254 1.22 23.86 -11.61
CA GLY A 254 0.55 24.94 -10.88
C GLY A 254 -0.88 25.25 -11.36
N ARG A 255 -1.51 24.38 -12.16
CA ARG A 255 -2.83 24.63 -12.78
C ARG A 255 -3.98 24.24 -11.85
N MET A 256 -4.15 24.96 -10.75
CA MET A 256 -5.17 24.66 -9.72
C MET A 256 -6.61 24.52 -10.24
N PRO A 257 -7.11 25.34 -11.19
CA PRO A 257 -8.47 25.16 -11.71
C PRO A 257 -8.69 23.79 -12.37
N VAL A 258 -7.69 23.28 -13.11
CA VAL A 258 -7.75 21.96 -13.74
C VAL A 258 -7.75 20.86 -12.69
N VAL A 259 -6.98 21.01 -11.61
CA VAL A 259 -6.97 20.09 -10.47
C VAL A 259 -8.36 20.02 -9.83
N THR A 260 -8.99 21.16 -9.55
CA THR A 260 -10.33 21.23 -8.93
C THR A 260 -11.40 20.61 -9.82
N ILE A 261 -11.41 20.93 -11.12
CA ILE A 261 -12.37 20.34 -12.07
C ILE A 261 -12.18 18.82 -12.13
N ALA A 262 -10.94 18.37 -12.27
CA ALA A 262 -10.65 16.94 -12.32
C ALA A 262 -11.01 16.24 -10.99
N LEU A 263 -10.90 16.91 -9.84
CA LEU A 263 -11.33 16.36 -8.54
C LEU A 263 -12.86 16.17 -8.50
N ILE A 264 -13.62 17.16 -8.96
CA ILE A 264 -15.08 17.05 -9.09
C ILE A 264 -15.43 15.88 -10.02
N CYS A 265 -14.74 15.73 -11.15
CA CYS A 265 -14.94 14.60 -12.05
C CYS A 265 -14.66 13.25 -11.35
N SER A 266 -13.60 13.12 -10.55
CA SER A 266 -13.34 11.90 -9.78
C SER A 266 -14.51 11.55 -8.84
N VAL A 267 -15.07 12.55 -8.14
CA VAL A 267 -16.23 12.34 -7.25
C VAL A 267 -17.48 11.95 -8.04
N LEU A 268 -17.73 12.59 -9.18
CA LEU A 268 -18.86 12.25 -10.05
C LEU A 268 -18.76 10.82 -10.61
N VAL A 269 -17.55 10.34 -10.94
CA VAL A 269 -17.32 8.94 -11.36
C VAL A 269 -17.71 7.97 -10.24
N VAL A 270 -17.40 8.29 -8.98
CA VAL A 270 -17.83 7.48 -7.83
C VAL A 270 -19.33 7.48 -7.68
N ILE A 271 -19.97 8.67 -7.70
CA ILE A 271 -21.43 8.79 -7.57
C ILE A 271 -22.12 7.99 -8.68
N TYR A 272 -21.69 8.16 -9.94
CA TYR A 272 -22.22 7.38 -11.06
C TYR A 272 -22.03 5.87 -10.87
N SER A 273 -20.85 5.46 -10.40
CA SER A 273 -20.59 4.05 -10.10
C SER A 273 -21.51 3.54 -8.99
N VAL A 274 -21.69 4.26 -7.90
CA VAL A 274 -22.59 3.84 -6.80
C VAL A 274 -24.04 3.79 -7.27
N LEU A 275 -24.52 4.82 -7.98
CA LEU A 275 -25.90 4.85 -8.48
C LEU A 275 -26.18 3.75 -9.50
N SER A 276 -25.26 3.50 -10.44
CA SER A 276 -25.43 2.42 -11.43
C SER A 276 -25.56 1.04 -10.77
N PHE A 277 -24.93 0.83 -9.61
CA PHE A 277 -25.08 -0.40 -8.84
C PHE A 277 -26.51 -0.58 -8.31
N PHE A 278 -27.07 0.46 -7.66
CA PHE A 278 -28.45 0.43 -7.16
C PHE A 278 -29.47 0.22 -8.28
N PHE A 279 -29.27 0.82 -9.46
CA PHE A 279 -30.16 0.61 -10.60
C PHE A 279 -30.12 -0.83 -11.13
N ILE A 280 -28.96 -1.47 -11.16
CA ILE A 280 -28.82 -2.87 -11.56
C ILE A 280 -29.57 -3.78 -10.57
N GLU A 281 -29.38 -3.55 -9.27
CA GLU A 281 -30.03 -4.33 -8.20
C GLU A 281 -31.56 -4.23 -8.27
N LEU A 282 -32.12 -3.02 -8.40
CA LEU A 282 -33.55 -2.79 -8.59
C LEU A 282 -34.10 -3.49 -9.84
N THR A 283 -33.32 -3.53 -10.92
CA THR A 283 -33.73 -4.19 -12.16
C THR A 283 -33.74 -5.72 -12.02
N ILE A 284 -32.79 -6.28 -11.25
CA ILE A 284 -32.72 -7.72 -10.98
C ILE A 284 -33.89 -8.14 -10.11
N GLU A 285 -34.15 -7.43 -9.00
CA GLU A 285 -35.29 -7.71 -8.11
C GLU A 285 -36.62 -7.69 -8.87
N GLY A 286 -36.84 -6.69 -9.73
CA GLY A 286 -38.05 -6.61 -10.55
C GLY A 286 -38.20 -7.77 -11.53
N ARG A 287 -37.10 -8.24 -12.15
CA ARG A 287 -37.14 -9.40 -13.06
C ARG A 287 -37.38 -10.72 -12.31
N VAL A 288 -36.78 -10.88 -11.13
CA VAL A 288 -36.99 -12.07 -10.29
C VAL A 288 -38.43 -12.12 -9.80
N ALA A 289 -38.99 -11.00 -9.33
CA ALA A 289 -40.39 -10.90 -8.91
C ALA A 289 -41.35 -11.27 -10.05
N HIS A 290 -41.16 -10.69 -11.24
CA HIS A 290 -41.98 -10.99 -12.41
C HIS A 290 -41.84 -12.45 -12.88
N PHE A 291 -40.65 -13.05 -12.78
CA PHE A 291 -40.44 -14.45 -13.11
C PHE A 291 -41.18 -15.38 -12.13
N LEU A 292 -41.16 -15.06 -10.84
CA LEU A 292 -41.88 -15.82 -9.80
C LEU A 292 -43.40 -15.70 -9.97
N GLU A 293 -43.93 -14.51 -10.29
CA GLU A 293 -45.36 -14.33 -10.58
C GLU A 293 -45.81 -15.18 -11.78
N ASN A 294 -45.01 -15.22 -12.86
CA ASN A 294 -45.32 -16.05 -14.02
C ASN A 294 -45.30 -17.55 -13.68
N LEU A 295 -44.38 -18.02 -12.84
CA LEU A 295 -44.34 -19.41 -12.39
C LEU A 295 -45.56 -19.77 -11.53
N ILE A 296 -45.99 -18.86 -10.65
CA ILE A 296 -47.19 -19.06 -9.81
C ILE A 296 -48.45 -19.11 -10.68
N HIS A 297 -48.56 -18.27 -11.70
CA HIS A 297 -49.70 -18.28 -12.62
C HIS A 297 -49.70 -19.49 -13.58
N ALA A 298 -48.54 -20.05 -13.93
CA ALA A 298 -48.47 -21.23 -14.79
C ALA A 298 -48.85 -22.54 -14.07
N ASN A 299 -48.85 -22.56 -12.73
CA ASN A 299 -49.15 -23.74 -11.91
C ASN A 299 -50.58 -23.76 -11.33
N ASN A 300 -51.40 -22.75 -11.60
CA ASN A 300 -52.82 -22.67 -11.25
C ASN A 300 -53.69 -22.79 -12.51
#